data_AF-A0A3P6KQE9-F1
#
_entry.id   AF-A0A3P6KQE9-F1
#
_cell.length_a   1.000
_cell.length_b   1.000
_cell.length_c   1.000
_cell.angle_alpha   90.00
_cell.angle_beta   90.00
_cell.angle_gamma   90.00
#
_symmetry.space_group_name_H-M   'P 1'
#
loop_
_entity.id
_entity.type
_entity.pdbx_description
1 polymer ?
#
loop_
_entity_poly.entity_id
_entity_poly.type
_entity_poly.pdbx_seq_one_letter_code
_entity_poly.pdbx_strand_id
1 'polypeptide(L)'
;MLLIVPNNGAIHNFDDEAMVEIPCLVGHNGPEPLVVGDIPQFQKGLMSQQVAVEKLVVDAWEQRSYQHLWQAITLSKTVPSASVAKAILDELLEANKAYWPELR
;
A
#
# COMPACT_ATOMS: atom_id res chain seq x y z
N MET A 1 18.44 -2.04 -12.40
CA MET A 1 17.96 -2.95 -11.32
C MET A 1 16.50 -2.62 -11.01
N LEU A 2 15.75 -3.50 -10.36
CA LEU A 2 14.39 -3.17 -9.90
C LEU A 2 14.48 -2.44 -8.55
N LEU A 3 13.78 -1.33 -8.41
CA LEU A 3 13.74 -0.52 -7.18
C LEU A 3 12.33 0.00 -6.94
N ILE A 4 12.01 0.22 -5.66
CA ILE A 4 10.78 0.87 -5.22
C ILE A 4 10.98 2.39 -5.28
N VAL A 5 10.22 3.06 -6.15
CA VAL A 5 10.30 4.50 -6.43
C VAL A 5 8.88 5.10 -6.58
N PRO A 6 8.69 6.43 -6.42
CA PRO A 6 7.42 7.07 -6.74
C PRO A 6 7.06 6.84 -8.22
N ASN A 7 5.79 6.51 -8.49
CA ASN A 7 5.32 6.23 -9.85
C ASN A 7 5.47 7.44 -10.77
N ASN A 8 4.82 8.56 -10.43
CA ASN A 8 4.90 9.84 -11.15
C ASN A 8 4.90 9.70 -12.69
N GLY A 9 3.92 8.98 -13.22
CA GLY A 9 3.79 8.70 -14.65
C GLY A 9 4.69 7.59 -15.23
N ALA A 10 5.55 6.90 -14.47
CA ALA A 10 6.30 5.77 -15.01
C ALA A 10 5.37 4.64 -15.50
N ILE A 11 4.29 4.38 -14.76
CA ILE A 11 3.11 3.62 -15.19
C ILE A 11 1.98 4.63 -15.42
N HIS A 12 1.72 5.00 -16.69
CA HIS A 12 0.85 6.13 -17.05
C HIS A 12 -0.60 6.00 -16.56
N ASN A 13 -1.16 4.79 -16.59
CA ASN A 13 -2.54 4.53 -16.21
C ASN A 13 -2.71 4.06 -14.75
N PHE A 14 -1.78 4.42 -13.87
CA PHE A 14 -1.78 4.06 -12.45
C PHE A 14 -1.63 5.30 -11.55
N ASP A 15 -1.85 5.16 -10.24
CA ASP A 15 -1.74 6.27 -9.28
C ASP A 15 -0.31 6.85 -9.26
N ASP A 16 -0.18 8.16 -9.46
CA ASP A 16 1.10 8.86 -9.49
C ASP A 16 1.81 8.87 -8.13
N GLU A 17 1.04 8.80 -7.04
CA GLU A 17 1.55 8.79 -5.67
C GLU A 17 1.81 7.36 -5.16
N ALA A 18 1.67 6.34 -6.01
CA ALA A 18 2.01 4.98 -5.63
C ALA A 18 3.53 4.79 -5.60
N MET A 19 4.02 4.04 -4.61
CA MET A 19 5.38 3.48 -4.68
C MET A 19 5.32 2.21 -5.53
N VAL A 20 6.12 2.17 -6.60
CA VAL A 20 6.12 1.08 -7.59
C VAL A 20 7.50 0.46 -7.71
N GLU A 21 7.55 -0.85 -7.94
CA GLU A 21 8.81 -1.57 -8.18
C GLU A 21 9.05 -1.73 -9.68
N ILE A 22 9.97 -0.91 -10.23
CA ILE A 22 10.19 -0.82 -11.68
C ILE A 22 11.69 -0.77 -12.04
N PRO A 23 12.06 -1.04 -13.30
CA PRO A 23 13.44 -0.92 -13.76
C PRO A 23 13.96 0.52 -13.62
N CYS A 24 15.11 0.66 -12.97
CA CYS A 24 15.82 1.91 -12.81
C CYS A 24 17.28 1.78 -13.27
N LEU A 25 17.80 2.86 -13.86
CA LEU A 25 19.25 3.10 -13.95
C LEU A 25 19.71 3.66 -12.60
N VAL A 26 20.84 3.21 -12.08
CA VAL A 26 21.34 3.65 -10.77
C VAL A 26 22.70 4.29 -10.94
N GLY A 27 22.77 5.58 -10.65
CA GLY A 27 24.00 6.37 -10.66
C GLY A 27 24.27 7.02 -9.30
N HIS A 28 25.26 7.91 -9.26
CA HIS A 28 25.61 8.64 -8.03
C HIS A 28 24.50 9.58 -7.53
N ASN A 29 23.53 9.94 -8.40
CA ASN A 29 22.37 10.75 -8.06
C ASN A 29 21.17 9.91 -7.58
N GLY A 30 21.32 8.58 -7.46
CA GLY A 30 20.23 7.67 -7.11
C GLY A 30 19.57 7.03 -8.34
N PRO A 31 18.30 6.58 -8.21
CA PRO A 31 17.59 5.88 -9.28
C PRO A 31 16.99 6.85 -10.30
N GLU A 32 17.12 6.50 -11.58
CA GLU A 32 16.44 7.09 -12.72
C GLU A 32 15.44 6.05 -13.27
N PRO A 33 14.15 6.16 -12.93
CA PRO A 33 13.14 5.18 -13.32
C PRO A 33 12.89 5.16 -14.83
N LEU A 34 12.69 3.97 -15.40
CA LEU A 34 12.33 3.80 -16.80
C LEU A 34 10.80 3.71 -16.96
N VAL A 35 10.29 4.32 -18.03
CA VAL A 35 8.85 4.28 -18.34
C VAL A 35 8.43 2.85 -18.66
N VAL A 36 7.37 2.40 -17.99
CA VAL A 36 6.68 1.13 -18.24
C VAL A 36 5.54 1.32 -19.24
N GLY A 37 4.84 2.46 -19.18
CA GLY A 37 3.68 2.75 -20.01
C GLY A 37 2.36 2.28 -19.37
N ASP A 38 1.39 1.90 -20.20
CA ASP A 38 0.10 1.40 -19.73
C ASP A 38 0.17 -0.09 -19.36
N ILE A 39 -0.27 -0.42 -18.14
CA ILE A 39 -0.43 -1.82 -17.72
C ILE A 39 -1.82 -2.36 -18.07
N PRO A 40 -1.97 -3.69 -18.28
CA PRO A 40 -3.27 -4.27 -18.58
C PRO A 40 -4.24 -4.15 -17.41
N GLN A 41 -5.55 -4.15 -17.73
CA GLN A 41 -6.64 -3.95 -16.76
C GLN A 41 -6.60 -4.93 -15.58
N PHE A 42 -6.17 -6.17 -15.81
CA PHE A 42 -6.10 -7.20 -14.76
C PHE A 42 -5.09 -6.82 -13.66
N GLN A 43 -3.85 -6.52 -14.05
CA GLN A 43 -2.79 -6.09 -13.14
C GLN A 43 -3.17 -4.78 -12.46
N LYS A 44 -3.72 -3.82 -13.22
CA LYS A 44 -4.21 -2.56 -12.66
C LYS A 44 -5.23 -2.81 -11.54
N GLY A 45 -6.23 -3.67 -11.75
CA GLY A 45 -7.21 -4.00 -10.73
C GLY A 45 -6.59 -4.58 -9.45
N LEU A 46 -5.65 -5.52 -9.60
CA LEU A 46 -4.95 -6.12 -8.45
C LEU A 46 -4.08 -5.10 -7.71
N MET A 47 -3.29 -4.33 -8.44
CA MET A 47 -2.37 -3.34 -7.87
C MET A 47 -3.14 -2.19 -7.22
N SER A 48 -4.22 -1.70 -7.84
CA SER A 48 -5.04 -0.64 -7.26
C SER A 48 -5.73 -1.09 -5.96
N GLN A 49 -6.19 -2.34 -5.88
CA GLN A 49 -6.72 -2.90 -4.63
C GLN A 49 -5.64 -2.92 -3.55
N GLN A 50 -4.45 -3.41 -3.88
CA GLN A 50 -3.38 -3.63 -2.92
C GLN A 50 -2.72 -2.31 -2.44
N VAL A 51 -2.44 -1.36 -3.34
CA VAL A 51 -1.86 -0.07 -2.94
C VAL A 51 -2.83 0.76 -2.09
N ALA A 52 -4.14 0.60 -2.28
CA ALA A 52 -5.14 1.22 -1.41
C ALA A 52 -5.06 0.65 0.02
N VAL A 53 -4.81 -0.65 0.19
CA VAL A 53 -4.53 -1.24 1.52
C VAL A 53 -3.32 -0.56 2.15
N GLU A 54 -2.22 -0.46 1.42
CA GLU A 54 -0.96 0.08 1.92
C GLU A 54 -1.09 1.56 2.32
N LYS A 55 -1.74 2.37 1.48
CA LYS A 55 -2.02 3.79 1.79
C LYS A 55 -2.90 3.92 3.03
N LEU A 56 -3.96 3.12 3.15
CA LEU A 56 -4.82 3.12 4.35
C LEU A 56 -4.09 2.70 5.64
N VAL A 57 -3.08 1.82 5.56
CA VAL A 57 -2.24 1.48 6.72
C VAL A 57 -1.43 2.70 7.16
N VAL A 58 -0.83 3.43 6.21
CA VAL A 58 -0.07 4.66 6.53
C VAL A 58 -1.01 5.74 7.05
N ASP A 59 -2.18 5.94 6.45
CA ASP A 59 -3.22 6.85 6.93
C ASP A 59 -3.62 6.52 8.37
N ALA A 60 -3.83 5.24 8.68
CA ALA A 60 -4.14 4.81 10.03
C ALA A 60 -3.02 5.15 11.01
N TRP A 61 -1.77 5.02 10.59
CA TRP A 61 -0.61 5.36 11.41
C TRP A 61 -0.50 6.88 11.64
N GLU A 62 -0.58 7.68 10.58
CA GLU A 62 -0.44 9.14 10.65
C GLU A 62 -1.60 9.79 11.40
N GLN A 63 -2.83 9.35 11.10
CA GLN A 63 -4.06 9.90 11.67
C GLN A 63 -4.46 9.22 12.98
N ARG A 64 -3.71 8.20 13.43
CA ARG A 64 -4.01 7.41 14.63
C ARG A 64 -5.42 6.82 14.60
N SER A 65 -5.84 6.29 13.45
CA SER A 65 -7.23 5.92 13.18
C SER A 65 -7.44 4.41 13.16
N TYR A 66 -8.27 3.92 14.08
CA TYR A 66 -8.71 2.52 14.10
C TYR A 66 -9.49 2.19 12.82
N GLN A 67 -10.34 3.11 12.38
CA GLN A 67 -11.21 2.93 11.22
C GLN A 67 -10.42 2.73 9.91
N HIS A 68 -9.37 3.52 9.67
CA HIS A 68 -8.53 3.37 8.48
C HIS A 68 -7.80 2.01 8.47
N LEU A 69 -7.30 1.55 9.62
CA LEU A 69 -6.64 0.25 9.68
C LEU A 69 -7.62 -0.91 9.47
N TRP A 70 -8.85 -0.78 9.97
CA TRP A 70 -9.89 -1.77 9.71
C TRP A 70 -10.27 -1.83 8.23
N GLN A 71 -10.37 -0.67 7.57
CA GLN A 71 -10.59 -0.59 6.12
C GLN A 71 -9.44 -1.24 5.34
N ALA A 72 -8.19 -0.96 5.73
CA ALA A 72 -7.01 -1.55 5.11
C ALA A 72 -7.07 -3.09 5.17
N ILE A 73 -7.29 -3.65 6.35
CA ILE A 73 -7.34 -5.11 6.53
C ILE A 73 -8.53 -5.70 5.78
N THR A 74 -9.70 -5.04 5.80
CA THR A 74 -10.90 -5.47 5.07
C THR A 74 -10.70 -5.51 3.56
N LEU A 75 -9.95 -4.55 3.01
CA LEU A 75 -9.74 -4.42 1.58
C LEU A 75 -8.74 -5.44 1.02
N SER A 76 -7.90 -6.03 1.88
CA SER A 76 -6.92 -7.04 1.48
C SER A 76 -7.60 -8.27 0.85
N LYS A 77 -7.06 -8.70 -0.30
CA LYS A 77 -7.55 -9.89 -1.03
C LYS A 77 -7.44 -11.19 -0.23
N THR A 78 -6.63 -11.19 0.83
CA THR A 78 -6.43 -12.34 1.72
C THR A 78 -7.49 -12.45 2.82
N VAL A 79 -8.27 -11.40 3.04
CA VAL A 79 -9.24 -11.31 4.13
C VAL A 79 -10.66 -11.50 3.57
N PRO A 80 -11.44 -12.49 4.04
CA PRO A 80 -12.68 -12.89 3.40
C PRO A 80 -13.87 -11.95 3.69
N SER A 81 -13.83 -11.18 4.79
CA SER A 81 -14.91 -10.27 5.16
C SER A 81 -14.47 -9.23 6.19
N ALA A 82 -15.25 -8.15 6.31
CA ALA A 82 -15.01 -7.09 7.30
C ALA A 82 -15.13 -7.57 8.75
N SER A 83 -15.97 -8.58 9.03
CA SER A 83 -16.10 -9.15 10.38
C SER A 83 -14.83 -9.92 10.78
N VAL A 84 -14.27 -10.70 9.86
CA VAL A 84 -12.98 -11.38 10.07
C VAL A 84 -11.86 -10.36 10.19
N ALA A 85 -11.85 -9.31 9.36
CA ALA A 85 -10.88 -8.22 9.44
C ALA A 85 -10.88 -7.54 10.81
N LYS A 86 -12.05 -7.29 11.40
CA LYS A 86 -12.15 -6.64 12.71
C LYS A 86 -11.58 -7.53 13.82
N ALA A 87 -11.92 -8.82 13.81
CA ALA A 87 -11.39 -9.77 14.80
C ALA A 87 -9.85 -9.84 14.74
N ILE A 88 -9.28 -9.90 13.53
CA ILE A 88 -7.82 -9.86 13.32
C ILE A 88 -7.23 -8.54 13.84
N LEU A 89 -7.85 -7.40 13.52
CA LEU A 89 -7.37 -6.09 13.98
C LEU A 89 -7.33 -5.98 15.51
N ASP A 90 -8.41 -6.39 16.18
CA ASP A 90 -8.52 -6.34 17.63
C ASP A 90 -7.39 -7.18 18.29
N GLU A 91 -7.10 -8.37 17.76
CA GLU A 91 -5.99 -9.22 18.24
C GLU A 91 -4.61 -8.62 17.96
N LEU A 92 -4.40 -8.04 16.77
CA LEU A 92 -3.14 -7.38 16.41
C LEU A 92 -2.86 -6.15 17.29
N LEU A 93 -3.90 -5.38 17.65
CA LEU A 93 -3.75 -4.24 18.54
C LEU A 93 -3.27 -4.68 19.93
N GLU A 94 -3.85 -5.75 20.48
CA GLU A 94 -3.42 -6.32 21.75
C GLU A 94 -1.96 -6.78 21.69
N ALA A 95 -1.61 -7.55 20.65
CA ALA A 95 -0.27 -8.09 20.48
C ALA A 95 0.81 -7.00 20.25
N ASN A 96 0.43 -5.86 19.66
CA ASN A 96 1.35 -4.78 19.28
C ASN A 96 1.29 -3.53 20.17
N LYS A 97 0.62 -3.59 21.34
CA LYS A 97 0.49 -2.45 22.27
C LYS A 97 1.79 -1.68 22.55
N ALA A 98 2.93 -2.38 22.59
CA ALA A 98 4.23 -1.78 22.88
C ALA A 98 4.91 -1.12 21.67
N TYR A 99 4.44 -1.40 20.46
CA TYR A 99 5.09 -1.00 19.20
C TYR A 99 4.25 -0.05 18.36
N TRP A 100 2.94 -0.25 18.36
CA TRP A 100 2.02 0.57 17.58
C TRP A 100 1.61 1.82 18.34
N PRO A 101 1.29 2.89 17.62
CA PRO A 101 0.64 4.01 18.24
C PRO A 101 -0.76 3.64 18.73
N GLU A 102 -1.27 4.38 19.71
CA GLU A 102 -2.67 4.27 20.10
C GLU A 102 -3.58 4.70 18.94
N LEU A 103 -4.55 3.87 18.58
CA LEU A 103 -5.55 4.15 17.54
C LEU A 103 -6.89 4.52 18.18
N ARG A 104 -7.57 5.51 17.59
CA ARG A 104 -8.86 6.04 18.03
C ARG A 104 -9.98 5.73 17.04
#